data_AF-W6L2D4-F1
#
_entry.id   AF-W6L2D4-F1
#
_cell.length_a   1.000
_cell.length_b   1.000
_cell.length_c   1.000
_cell.angle_alpha   90.00
_cell.angle_beta   90.00
_cell.angle_gamma   90.00
#
_symmetry.space_group_name_H-M   'P 1'
#
loop_
_entity.id
_entity.type
_entity.pdbx_description
1 polymer ?
#
loop_
_entity_poly.entity_id
_entity_poly.type
_entity_poly.pdbx_seq_one_letter_code
_entity_poly.pdbx_strand_id
1 'polypeptide(L)'
;MQPRQVDSVMHLIDQFCPDKVNEIDRDAFGAALEANPFTCIVKLNDLEEEEEEDDTVNNHPNKRKEEAKEEEEEEVYGLASAFDLNYELRSHPKAFKPLCDILKNTIWRVILPGIPPTDLLLSTIASTPDESECMAQYRLFIMEYVRNVPLELTVEIMEDLIRRVEEENNNINNSNTNHTQPLKKAHTIPPPCGFALLAKIQRAKQASAGKPPNADKSRKMKEKARDSQAASAVEDNTFDLSQFIFWREEEEVLFRHRDQRIATWAYRCRPQYIEQPTQEIPISLLFIIKPESMKKAVEEIKKHASTLADIVHF
;
A
#
# COMPACT_ATOMS: atom_id res chain seq x y z
N MET A 1 11.46 -12.13 13.78
CA MET A 1 10.67 -10.96 14.15
C MET A 1 10.01 -11.34 15.45
N GLN A 2 9.91 -10.44 16.44
CA GLN A 2 9.28 -10.83 17.70
C GLN A 2 7.78 -11.11 17.44
N PRO A 3 7.16 -12.12 18.08
CA PRO A 3 5.75 -12.47 17.84
C PRO A 3 4.78 -11.28 17.91
N ARG A 4 5.00 -10.35 18.85
CA ARG A 4 4.17 -9.13 18.99
C ARG A 4 4.30 -8.14 17.83
N GLN A 5 5.50 -8.03 17.23
CA GLN A 5 5.71 -7.23 16.03
C GLN A 5 5.00 -7.86 14.83
N VAL A 6 5.01 -9.20 14.74
CA VAL A 6 4.22 -9.94 13.74
C VAL A 6 2.74 -9.65 13.93
N ASP A 7 2.21 -9.70 15.15
CA ASP A 7 0.80 -9.37 15.42
C ASP A 7 0.44 -7.94 15.02
N SER A 8 1.28 -6.96 15.38
CA SER A 8 1.07 -5.55 15.01
C SER A 8 1.10 -5.34 13.49
N VAL A 9 2.04 -5.99 12.81
CA VAL A 9 2.12 -5.98 11.34
C VAL A 9 0.91 -6.67 10.72
N MET A 10 0.45 -7.79 11.28
CA MET A 10 -0.75 -8.46 10.80
C MET A 10 -2.00 -7.60 11.01
N HIS A 11 -2.07 -6.80 12.08
CA HIS A 11 -3.15 -5.81 12.24
C HIS A 11 -3.11 -4.73 11.16
N LEU A 12 -1.93 -4.27 10.74
CA LEU A 12 -1.80 -3.35 9.61
C LEU A 12 -2.22 -4.02 8.28
N ILE A 13 -1.86 -5.29 8.07
CA ILE A 13 -2.21 -6.06 6.87
C ILE A 13 -3.67 -6.50 6.86
N ASP A 14 -4.30 -6.71 8.01
CA ASP A 14 -5.74 -6.98 8.12
C ASP A 14 -6.54 -5.82 7.52
N GLN A 15 -6.01 -4.60 7.58
CA GLN A 15 -6.62 -3.47 6.89
C GLN A 15 -6.46 -3.59 5.37
N PHE A 16 -5.34 -4.16 4.88
CA PHE A 16 -4.94 -4.25 3.47
C PHE A 16 -5.83 -5.19 2.62
N CYS A 17 -6.26 -6.32 3.19
CA CYS A 17 -7.12 -7.33 2.54
C CYS A 17 -8.16 -7.92 3.51
N PRO A 18 -9.20 -7.17 3.90
CA PRO A 18 -10.05 -7.48 5.06
C PRO A 18 -10.83 -8.82 4.99
N ASP A 19 -10.89 -9.44 3.82
CA ASP A 19 -11.83 -10.54 3.58
C ASP A 19 -11.23 -11.92 3.77
N LYS A 20 -9.89 -12.01 3.77
CA LYS A 20 -9.15 -13.28 3.69
C LYS A 20 -7.75 -13.28 4.33
N VAL A 21 -7.30 -12.21 4.99
CA VAL A 21 -5.97 -12.24 5.65
C VAL A 21 -5.90 -13.28 6.77
N ASN A 22 -7.03 -13.66 7.36
CA ASN A 22 -7.11 -14.83 8.26
C ASN A 22 -6.74 -16.16 7.58
N GLU A 23 -6.72 -16.23 6.25
CA GLU A 23 -6.24 -17.40 5.48
C GLU A 23 -4.70 -17.40 5.33
N ILE A 24 -4.02 -16.29 5.66
CA ILE A 24 -2.56 -16.18 5.64
C ILE A 24 -2.00 -16.69 6.98
N ASP A 25 -1.01 -17.59 6.89
CA ASP A 25 -0.24 -18.05 8.05
C ASP A 25 0.61 -16.88 8.58
N ARG A 26 0.19 -16.32 9.72
CA ARG A 26 0.77 -15.11 10.33
C ARG A 26 2.25 -15.29 10.67
N ASP A 27 2.60 -16.43 11.27
CA ASP A 27 3.98 -16.72 11.67
C ASP A 27 4.87 -16.88 10.44
N ALA A 28 4.38 -17.59 9.42
CA ALA A 28 5.10 -17.73 8.16
C ALA A 28 5.28 -16.38 7.44
N PHE A 29 4.26 -15.51 7.49
CA PHE A 29 4.32 -14.19 6.88
C PHE A 29 5.28 -13.26 7.62
N GLY A 30 5.28 -13.28 8.96
CA GLY A 30 6.24 -12.58 9.80
C GLY A 30 7.69 -13.02 9.56
N ALA A 31 7.93 -14.33 9.40
CA ALA A 31 9.24 -14.86 9.05
C ALA A 31 9.70 -14.39 7.66
N ALA A 32 8.79 -14.37 6.68
CA ALA A 32 9.11 -13.87 5.35
C ALA A 32 9.43 -12.38 5.33
N LEU A 33 8.69 -11.57 6.10
CA LEU A 33 8.96 -10.14 6.26
C LEU A 33 10.35 -9.87 6.84
N GLU A 34 10.75 -10.63 7.87
CA GLU A 34 12.08 -10.53 8.48
C GLU A 34 13.19 -10.94 7.52
N ALA A 35 12.96 -11.99 6.72
CA ALA A 35 13.91 -12.45 5.74
C ALA A 35 14.02 -11.52 4.51
N ASN A 36 12.98 -10.73 4.24
CA ASN A 36 12.93 -9.86 3.07
C ASN A 36 13.79 -8.59 3.28
N PRO A 37 14.89 -8.41 2.51
CA PRO A 37 15.76 -7.24 2.63
C PRO A 37 15.10 -5.93 2.16
N PHE A 38 13.90 -6.00 1.57
CA PHE A 38 13.09 -4.86 1.15
C PHE A 38 11.91 -4.62 2.10
N THR A 39 12.06 -4.94 3.38
CA THR A 39 11.09 -4.59 4.42
C THR A 39 11.59 -3.40 5.25
N CYS A 40 10.68 -2.48 5.56
CA CYS A 40 10.80 -1.38 6.52
C CYS A 40 9.73 -1.56 7.59
N ILE A 41 10.11 -1.42 8.86
CA ILE A 41 9.17 -1.31 9.98
C ILE A 41 9.40 0.02 10.67
N VAL A 42 8.32 0.77 10.87
CA VAL A 42 8.35 2.04 11.60
C VAL A 42 8.01 1.75 13.05
N LYS A 43 8.90 2.18 13.94
CA LYS A 43 8.71 2.15 15.39
C LYS A 43 8.85 3.57 15.92
N LEU A 44 8.03 3.94 16.88
CA LEU A 44 8.29 5.10 17.71
C LEU A 44 9.08 4.59 18.92
N ASN A 45 10.26 5.14 19.15
CA ASN A 45 10.95 4.91 20.41
C ASN A 45 10.39 5.95 21.37
N ASP A 46 9.94 5.50 22.54
CA ASP A 46 9.79 6.41 23.66
C ASP A 46 11.18 7.00 23.93
N LEU A 47 11.33 8.30 23.65
CA LEU A 47 12.50 9.01 24.12
C LEU A 47 12.38 8.98 25.64
N GLU A 48 13.15 8.09 26.28
CA GLU A 48 13.45 8.23 27.71
C GLU A 48 13.87 9.69 27.89
N GLU A 49 13.00 10.50 28.51
CA GLU A 49 13.36 11.84 28.92
C GLU A 49 14.57 11.66 29.83
N GLU A 50 15.77 11.99 29.33
CA GLU A 50 16.94 12.19 30.16
C GLU A 50 16.57 13.33 31.11
N GLU A 51 16.00 12.98 32.26
CA GLU A 51 15.84 13.89 33.39
C GLU A 51 17.24 14.41 33.72
N GLU A 52 17.52 15.65 33.33
CA GLU A 52 18.61 16.42 33.90
C GLU A 52 18.38 16.49 35.41
N GLU A 53 19.05 15.63 36.18
CA GLU A 53 19.10 15.71 37.63
C GLU A 53 19.77 17.03 38.03
N ASP A 54 18.94 18.05 38.31
CA ASP A 54 19.36 19.25 39.03
C ASP A 54 19.59 18.87 40.51
N ASP A 55 20.85 19.05 40.93
CA ASP A 55 21.38 18.80 42.27
C ASP A 55 20.57 19.51 43.37
N THR A 56 19.63 18.81 44.03
CA THR A 56 19.22 19.17 45.40
C THR A 56 18.93 17.97 46.31
N VAL A 57 20.02 17.51 46.92
CA VAL A 57 20.14 16.85 48.24
C VAL A 57 18.86 16.85 49.12
N ASN A 58 18.28 15.67 49.35
CA ASN A 58 17.94 15.22 50.71
C ASN A 58 17.74 13.70 50.82
N ASN A 59 18.49 13.12 51.75
CA ASN A 59 18.63 11.70 52.06
C ASN A 59 17.34 10.98 52.46
N HIS A 60 17.04 9.86 51.81
CA HIS A 60 16.54 8.65 52.50
C HIS A 60 16.98 7.37 51.76
N PRO A 61 17.56 6.36 52.44
CA PRO A 61 18.14 5.21 51.77
C PRO A 61 17.14 4.05 51.58
N ASN A 62 17.19 3.44 50.40
CA ASN A 62 16.77 2.09 50.06
C ASN A 62 15.30 1.69 50.29
N LYS A 63 14.49 1.86 49.25
CA LYS A 63 13.67 0.76 48.74
C LYS A 63 13.91 0.61 47.23
N ARG A 64 14.38 -0.58 46.90
CA ARG A 64 14.83 -1.07 45.59
C ARG A 64 13.97 -0.61 44.42
N LYS A 65 14.63 0.09 43.49
CA LYS A 65 14.48 -0.09 42.04
C LYS A 65 14.55 -1.59 41.75
N GLU A 66 13.50 -2.20 41.18
CA GLU A 66 13.56 -3.43 40.33
C GLU A 66 12.18 -4.02 39.94
N GLU A 67 11.05 -3.42 40.28
CA GLU A 67 9.73 -4.01 39.95
C GLU A 67 8.79 -2.97 39.31
N ALA A 68 9.07 -2.63 38.04
CA ALA A 68 8.10 -2.18 37.02
C ALA A 68 8.85 -1.77 35.73
N LYS A 69 9.76 -2.61 35.23
CA LYS A 69 9.98 -2.68 33.78
C LYS A 69 8.93 -3.66 33.25
N GLU A 70 7.66 -3.26 33.31
CA GLU A 70 6.72 -3.80 32.34
C GLU A 70 7.28 -3.34 31.00
N GLU A 71 7.56 -4.30 30.11
CA GLU A 71 8.13 -4.09 28.79
C GLU A 71 7.41 -2.92 28.09
N GLU A 72 8.01 -1.73 28.08
CA GLU A 72 7.49 -0.60 27.30
C GLU A 72 7.30 -1.10 25.87
N GLU A 73 6.05 -1.00 25.43
CA GLU A 73 5.49 -1.75 24.34
C GLU A 73 6.09 -1.23 23.03
N GLU A 74 6.97 -1.99 22.36
CA GLU A 74 7.42 -1.63 21.01
C GLU A 74 6.25 -1.74 20.01
N GLU A 75 5.42 -0.70 19.93
CA GLU A 75 4.33 -0.60 18.97
C GLU A 75 4.88 -0.36 17.55
N VAL A 76 4.40 -1.17 16.60
CA VAL A 76 4.70 -0.99 15.18
C VAL A 76 3.69 -0.04 14.56
N TYR A 77 4.15 1.11 14.10
CA TYR A 77 3.34 2.17 13.53
C TYR A 77 3.19 2.08 12.01
N GLY A 78 4.06 1.31 11.35
CA GLY A 78 4.06 1.18 9.91
C GLY A 78 4.89 0.02 9.39
N LEU A 79 4.51 -0.44 8.21
CA LEU A 79 5.17 -1.44 7.39
C LEU A 79 5.24 -0.91 5.96
N ALA A 80 6.40 -1.04 5.34
CA ALA A 80 6.49 -1.03 3.88
C ALA A 80 7.37 -2.18 3.43
N SER A 81 6.95 -2.92 2.41
CA SER A 81 7.71 -4.05 1.88
C SER A 81 7.52 -4.25 0.39
N ALA A 82 8.59 -4.63 -0.31
CA ALA A 82 8.56 -5.00 -1.72
C ALA A 82 8.86 -6.49 -1.91
N PHE A 83 7.92 -7.24 -2.49
CA PHE A 83 8.02 -8.68 -2.66
C PHE A 83 8.11 -9.08 -4.13
N ASP A 84 9.06 -9.96 -4.47
CA ASP A 84 8.98 -10.78 -5.68
C ASP A 84 8.08 -11.99 -5.36
N LEU A 85 6.81 -11.94 -5.77
CA LEU A 85 5.86 -13.01 -5.42
C LEU A 85 6.25 -14.39 -5.96
N ASN A 86 7.02 -14.47 -7.06
CA ASN A 86 7.46 -15.75 -7.60
C ASN A 86 8.60 -16.35 -6.77
N TYR A 87 9.51 -15.51 -6.27
CA TYR A 87 10.50 -15.94 -5.29
C TYR A 87 9.82 -16.33 -3.97
N GLU A 88 8.98 -15.46 -3.43
CA GLU A 88 8.34 -15.63 -2.13
C GLU A 88 7.39 -16.83 -2.08
N LEU A 89 6.71 -17.15 -3.17
CA LEU A 89 5.88 -18.36 -3.26
C LEU A 89 6.72 -19.65 -3.16
N ARG A 90 7.99 -19.62 -3.54
CA ARG A 90 8.91 -20.76 -3.48
C ARG A 90 9.61 -20.85 -2.11
N SER A 91 10.10 -19.74 -1.58
CA SER A 91 10.80 -19.69 -0.29
C SER A 91 9.85 -19.77 0.90
N HIS A 92 8.70 -19.09 0.82
CA HIS A 92 7.71 -18.97 1.90
C HIS A 92 6.29 -19.33 1.44
N PRO A 93 6.05 -20.55 0.91
CA PRO A 93 4.77 -20.93 0.30
C PRO A 93 3.57 -20.79 1.24
N LYS A 94 3.75 -21.06 2.54
CA LYS A 94 2.68 -20.93 3.54
C LYS A 94 2.17 -19.49 3.69
N ALA A 95 3.08 -18.52 3.55
CA ALA A 95 2.76 -17.11 3.65
C ALA A 95 2.12 -16.56 2.36
N PHE A 96 2.69 -16.91 1.19
CA PHE A 96 2.33 -16.25 -0.07
C PHE A 96 1.36 -17.03 -0.95
N LYS A 97 1.16 -18.33 -0.74
CA LYS A 97 0.16 -19.08 -1.51
C LYS A 97 -1.26 -18.53 -1.29
N PRO A 98 -1.73 -18.28 -0.05
CA PRO A 98 -3.06 -17.68 0.15
C PRO A 98 -3.17 -16.29 -0.48
N LEU A 99 -2.13 -15.45 -0.36
CA LEU A 99 -2.11 -14.13 -0.99
C LEU A 99 -2.22 -14.20 -2.52
N CYS A 100 -1.45 -15.08 -3.15
CA CYS A 100 -1.52 -15.32 -4.59
C CYS A 100 -2.89 -15.87 -5.00
N ASP A 101 -3.48 -16.77 -4.21
CA ASP A 101 -4.81 -17.31 -4.46
C ASP A 101 -5.89 -16.23 -4.33
N ILE A 102 -5.75 -15.29 -3.38
CA ILE A 102 -6.61 -14.11 -3.28
C ILE A 102 -6.46 -13.25 -4.54
N LEU A 103 -5.24 -12.90 -4.93
CA LEU A 103 -5.01 -12.06 -6.12
C LEU A 103 -5.59 -12.69 -7.40
N LYS A 104 -5.52 -14.02 -7.55
CA LYS A 104 -6.03 -14.75 -8.72
C LYS A 104 -7.53 -15.03 -8.70
N ASN A 105 -8.07 -15.43 -7.55
CA ASN A 105 -9.42 -16.01 -7.46
C ASN A 105 -10.48 -15.02 -6.95
N THR A 106 -10.06 -13.84 -6.48
CA THR A 106 -10.99 -12.82 -6.01
C THR A 106 -11.71 -12.16 -7.18
N ILE A 107 -12.97 -11.76 -6.98
CA ILE A 107 -13.77 -11.05 -7.99
C ILE A 107 -13.25 -9.62 -8.09
N TRP A 108 -12.25 -9.41 -8.95
CA TRP A 108 -11.78 -8.10 -9.34
C TRP A 108 -12.67 -7.51 -10.41
N ARG A 109 -13.03 -6.24 -10.24
CA ARG A 109 -13.71 -5.46 -11.26
C ARG A 109 -12.69 -4.59 -11.99
N VAL A 110 -12.63 -4.69 -13.31
CA VAL A 110 -11.83 -3.75 -14.12
C VAL A 110 -12.52 -2.39 -14.09
N ILE A 111 -11.83 -1.37 -13.55
CA ILE A 111 -12.34 0.02 -13.51
C ILE A 111 -11.65 0.91 -14.54
N LEU A 112 -10.43 0.55 -14.93
CA LEU A 112 -9.72 1.13 -16.07
C LEU A 112 -9.15 -0.01 -16.91
N PRO A 113 -9.40 -0.04 -18.23
CA PRO A 113 -9.02 -1.15 -19.09
C PRO A 113 -7.51 -1.16 -19.37
N GLY A 114 -6.97 -2.33 -19.72
CA GLY A 114 -5.55 -2.52 -20.04
C GLY A 114 -5.11 -3.97 -19.81
N ILE A 115 -3.81 -4.19 -19.76
CA ILE A 115 -3.22 -5.50 -19.41
C ILE A 115 -3.53 -5.81 -17.94
N PRO A 116 -4.00 -7.02 -17.57
CA PRO A 116 -4.19 -7.39 -16.17
C PRO A 116 -2.93 -7.17 -15.31
N PRO A 117 -3.03 -6.47 -14.16
CA PRO A 117 -1.87 -6.26 -13.28
C PRO A 117 -1.36 -7.59 -12.69
N THR A 118 -2.23 -8.58 -12.46
CA THR A 118 -1.85 -9.90 -11.96
C THR A 118 -1.03 -10.70 -12.97
N ASP A 119 -1.31 -10.57 -14.27
CA ASP A 119 -0.54 -11.26 -15.31
C ASP A 119 0.91 -10.79 -15.32
N LEU A 120 1.13 -9.50 -15.03
CA LEU A 120 2.45 -8.89 -14.93
C LEU A 120 3.13 -9.20 -13.59
N LEU A 121 2.39 -9.17 -12.49
CA LEU A 121 2.92 -9.47 -11.17
C LEU A 121 3.37 -10.93 -11.02
N LEU A 122 2.68 -11.84 -11.70
CA LEU A 122 2.95 -13.27 -11.66
C LEU A 122 3.75 -13.76 -12.87
N SER A 123 4.01 -12.90 -13.86
CA SER A 123 4.90 -13.27 -14.96
C SER A 123 6.32 -13.43 -14.46
N THR A 124 7.01 -14.41 -15.02
CA THR A 124 8.42 -14.66 -14.76
C THR A 124 9.25 -14.28 -15.97
N ILE A 125 10.45 -13.78 -15.70
CA ILE A 125 11.49 -13.71 -16.71
C ILE A 125 12.28 -15.01 -16.60
N ALA A 126 12.11 -15.91 -17.57
CA ALA A 126 12.88 -17.15 -17.63
C ALA A 126 14.34 -16.81 -17.97
N SER A 127 15.18 -16.72 -16.95
CA SER A 127 16.62 -16.45 -17.08
C SER A 127 17.40 -17.72 -17.42
N THR A 128 16.92 -18.89 -17.00
CA THR A 128 17.56 -20.19 -17.21
C THR A 128 16.52 -21.32 -17.35
N PRO A 129 16.88 -22.49 -17.91
CA PRO A 129 16.04 -23.69 -17.93
C PRO A 129 15.78 -24.29 -16.54
N ASP A 130 16.46 -23.78 -15.51
CA ASP A 130 16.32 -24.20 -14.13
C ASP A 130 15.30 -23.29 -13.46
N GLU A 131 14.15 -23.85 -13.05
CA GLU A 131 13.03 -23.10 -12.45
C GLU A 131 13.41 -22.39 -11.14
N SER A 132 14.62 -22.64 -10.62
CA SER A 132 15.18 -22.07 -9.40
C SER A 132 15.54 -20.57 -9.51
N GLU A 133 15.72 -20.01 -10.71
CA GLU A 133 16.16 -18.61 -10.91
C GLU A 133 15.14 -17.69 -11.63
N CYS A 134 13.88 -18.11 -11.72
CA CYS A 134 12.82 -17.25 -12.25
C CYS A 134 12.56 -16.07 -11.31
N MET A 135 12.78 -14.84 -11.77
CA MET A 135 12.39 -13.62 -11.04
C MET A 135 11.14 -12.99 -11.66
N ALA A 136 10.31 -12.37 -10.82
CA ALA A 136 9.12 -11.68 -11.28
C ALA A 136 9.50 -10.40 -12.03
N GLN A 137 8.73 -10.09 -13.08
CA GLN A 137 8.92 -8.85 -13.83
C GLN A 137 8.48 -7.63 -13.00
N TYR A 138 7.60 -7.80 -12.03
CA TYR A 138 7.08 -6.74 -11.16
C TYR A 138 7.10 -7.20 -9.71
N ARG A 139 7.29 -6.26 -8.77
CA ARG A 139 7.22 -6.53 -7.33
C ARG A 139 5.91 -6.07 -6.74
N LEU A 140 5.32 -6.84 -5.82
CA LEU A 140 4.22 -6.37 -5.00
C LEU A 140 4.78 -5.41 -3.94
N PHE A 141 4.36 -4.15 -4.01
CA PHE A 141 4.70 -3.14 -3.03
C PHE A 141 3.53 -2.97 -2.06
N ILE A 142 3.75 -3.34 -0.81
CA ILE A 142 2.80 -3.21 0.29
C ILE A 142 3.28 -2.06 1.15
N MET A 143 2.39 -1.10 1.42
CA MET A 143 2.66 -0.01 2.36
C MET A 143 1.42 0.22 3.21
N GLU A 144 1.58 0.06 4.51
CA GLU A 144 0.52 0.26 5.48
C GLU A 144 1.06 0.88 6.76
N TYR A 145 0.32 1.82 7.32
CA TYR A 145 0.70 2.51 8.53
C TYR A 145 -0.52 3.14 9.18
N VAL A 146 -0.39 3.46 10.47
CA VAL A 146 -1.43 4.15 11.22
C VAL A 146 -1.72 5.51 10.57
N ARG A 147 -3.00 5.91 10.54
CA ARG A 147 -3.52 7.05 9.74
C ARG A 147 -2.88 8.42 9.95
N ASN A 148 -1.98 8.57 10.93
CA ASN A 148 -1.34 9.84 11.28
C ASN A 148 0.18 9.85 11.04
N VAL A 149 0.71 8.91 10.23
CA VAL A 149 2.13 8.96 9.84
C VAL A 149 2.37 10.19 8.96
N PRO A 150 3.36 11.05 9.30
CA PRO A 150 3.71 12.22 8.50
C PRO A 150 4.15 11.83 7.08
N LEU A 151 3.78 12.65 6.08
CA LEU A 151 4.14 12.41 4.68
C LEU A 151 5.66 12.37 4.48
N GLU A 152 6.41 13.13 5.27
CA GLU A 152 7.88 13.15 5.29
C GLU A 152 8.44 11.75 5.57
N LEU A 153 7.90 11.08 6.59
CA LEU A 153 8.33 9.73 6.94
C LEU A 153 7.96 8.72 5.85
N THR A 154 6.78 8.87 5.25
CA THR A 154 6.37 8.06 4.10
C THR A 154 7.34 8.22 2.91
N VAL A 155 7.79 9.45 2.62
CA VAL A 155 8.78 9.72 1.57
C VAL A 155 10.10 9.03 1.88
N GLU A 156 10.61 9.14 3.11
CA GLU A 156 11.86 8.49 3.51
C GLU A 156 11.79 6.97 3.35
N ILE A 157 10.69 6.35 3.79
CA ILE A 157 10.46 4.91 3.65
C ILE A 157 10.45 4.49 2.17
N MET A 158 9.75 5.24 1.32
CA MET A 158 9.64 4.95 -0.10
C MET A 158 10.98 5.13 -0.82
N GLU A 159 11.69 6.25 -0.57
CA GLU A 159 13.00 6.52 -1.15
C GLU A 159 14.00 5.42 -0.79
N ASP A 160 14.04 5.00 0.48
CA ASP A 160 14.93 3.94 0.94
C ASP A 160 14.62 2.58 0.29
N LEU A 161 13.35 2.19 0.22
CA LEU A 161 12.94 0.94 -0.43
C LEU A 161 13.26 0.93 -1.92
N ILE A 162 12.94 2.01 -2.63
CA ILE A 162 13.25 2.14 -4.06
C ILE A 162 14.76 2.06 -4.27
N ARG A 163 15.55 2.77 -3.46
CA ARG A 163 17.01 2.75 -3.52
C ARG A 163 17.56 1.33 -3.32
N ARG A 164 17.12 0.60 -2.28
CA ARG A 164 17.55 -0.78 -2.03
C ARG A 164 17.22 -1.72 -3.20
N VAL A 165 16.02 -1.60 -3.77
CA VAL A 165 15.63 -2.38 -4.96
C VAL A 165 16.54 -2.06 -6.14
N GLU A 166 16.88 -0.80 -6.38
CA GLU A 166 17.79 -0.40 -7.46
C GLU A 166 19.22 -0.88 -7.26
N GLU A 167 19.72 -0.83 -6.02
CA GLU A 167 21.05 -1.34 -5.66
C GLU A 167 21.16 -2.84 -5.92
N GLU A 168 20.14 -3.63 -5.56
CA GLU A 168 20.10 -5.06 -5.88
C GLU A 168 20.19 -5.31 -7.40
N ASN A 169 19.42 -4.57 -8.18
CA ASN A 169 19.43 -4.70 -9.64
C ASN A 169 20.79 -4.34 -10.25
N ASN A 170 21.43 -3.29 -9.74
CA ASN A 170 22.74 -2.87 -10.19
C ASN A 170 23.82 -3.90 -9.84
N ASN A 171 23.73 -4.51 -8.66
CA ASN A 171 24.65 -5.55 -8.22
C ASN A 171 24.56 -6.81 -9.11
N ILE A 172 23.35 -7.22 -9.48
CA ILE A 172 23.11 -8.35 -10.41
C ILE A 172 23.71 -8.07 -11.80
N ASN A 173 23.57 -6.83 -12.29
CA ASN A 173 24.12 -6.44 -13.59
C ASN A 173 25.66 -6.39 -13.57
N ASN A 174 26.25 -5.94 -12.48
CA ASN A 174 27.70 -5.79 -12.34
C ASN A 174 28.41 -7.14 -12.12
N SER A 175 27.84 -8.07 -11.35
CA SER A 175 28.43 -9.40 -11.13
C SER A 175 28.59 -10.21 -12.44
N ASN A 176 27.78 -9.91 -13.45
CA ASN A 176 27.84 -10.55 -14.77
C ASN A 176 28.94 -10.00 -15.70
N THR A 177 29.64 -8.92 -15.32
CA THR A 177 30.66 -8.28 -16.19
C THR A 177 32.11 -8.69 -15.89
N ASN A 178 32.38 -9.37 -14.77
CA ASN A 178 33.73 -9.64 -14.29
C ASN A 178 34.24 -11.09 -14.47
N HIS A 179 33.82 -11.81 -15.52
CA HIS A 179 34.48 -13.06 -15.93
C HIS A 179 34.97 -13.04 -17.39
N THR A 180 36.29 -12.95 -17.53
CA THR A 180 37.05 -13.23 -18.76
C THR A 180 36.89 -14.70 -19.17
N GLN A 181 36.00 -14.99 -20.12
CA GLN A 181 36.20 -15.93 -21.24
C GLN A 181 35.00 -15.89 -22.22
N PRO A 182 35.20 -16.16 -23.53
CA PRO A 182 34.18 -15.92 -24.54
C PRO A 182 33.40 -17.21 -24.84
N LEU A 183 32.16 -17.36 -24.35
CA LEU A 183 31.15 -18.24 -24.96
C LEU A 183 29.76 -18.03 -24.35
N LYS A 184 28.78 -17.82 -25.24
CA LYS A 184 27.31 -17.71 -25.05
C LYS A 184 26.84 -16.36 -24.49
N LYS A 185 25.92 -15.74 -25.24
CA LYS A 185 25.24 -14.47 -24.93
C LYS A 185 24.83 -14.44 -23.45
N ALA A 186 25.46 -13.55 -22.70
CA ALA A 186 25.21 -13.35 -21.28
C ALA A 186 23.73 -12.99 -21.06
N HIS A 187 23.08 -13.75 -20.18
CA HIS A 187 21.68 -13.57 -19.83
C HIS A 187 21.60 -12.37 -18.90
N THR A 188 21.10 -11.24 -19.42
CA THR A 188 20.83 -10.04 -18.64
C THR A 188 19.54 -10.28 -17.87
N ILE A 189 19.62 -10.43 -16.54
CA ILE A 189 18.43 -10.43 -15.69
C ILE A 189 17.88 -9.00 -15.73
N PRO A 190 16.68 -8.76 -16.30
CA PRO A 190 16.14 -7.42 -16.37
C PRO A 190 15.78 -6.92 -14.96
N PRO A 191 16.07 -5.67 -14.61
CA PRO A 191 15.52 -5.06 -13.40
C PRO A 191 13.98 -5.17 -13.40
N PRO A 192 13.31 -5.20 -12.22
CA PRO A 192 11.87 -5.17 -12.13
C PRO A 192 11.35 -3.99 -12.95
N CYS A 193 10.44 -4.30 -13.85
CA CYS A 193 9.85 -3.35 -14.79
C CYS A 193 8.81 -2.45 -14.13
N GLY A 194 8.50 -2.68 -12.85
CA GLY A 194 7.62 -1.84 -12.03
C GLY A 194 7.20 -2.47 -10.70
N PHE A 195 6.28 -1.78 -10.04
CA PHE A 195 5.70 -2.15 -8.77
C PHE A 195 4.18 -2.28 -8.91
N ALA A 196 3.61 -3.33 -8.35
CA ALA A 196 2.18 -3.48 -8.15
C ALA A 196 1.80 -2.91 -6.80
N LEU A 197 0.87 -1.96 -6.77
CA LEU A 197 0.42 -1.31 -5.55
C LEU A 197 -1.04 -1.63 -5.30
N LEU A 198 -1.36 -1.73 -4.03
CA LEU A 198 -2.72 -1.75 -3.53
C LEU A 198 -2.97 -0.44 -2.77
N ALA A 199 -3.95 0.34 -3.23
CA ALA A 199 -4.41 1.55 -2.57
C ALA A 199 -5.85 1.37 -2.06
N LYS A 200 -6.29 2.20 -1.13
CA LYS A 200 -7.67 2.19 -0.65
C LYS A 200 -8.39 3.46 -1.00
N ILE A 201 -9.59 3.29 -1.51
CA ILE A 201 -10.52 4.39 -1.75
C ILE A 201 -11.83 4.13 -1.02
N GLN A 202 -12.52 5.21 -0.70
CA GLN A 202 -13.86 5.17 -0.09
C GLN A 202 -14.74 6.23 -0.74
N ARG A 203 -16.04 5.96 -0.83
CA ARG A 203 -16.98 6.90 -1.43
C ARG A 203 -16.96 8.21 -0.62
N ALA A 204 -16.79 9.33 -1.30
CA ALA A 204 -16.88 10.64 -0.68
C ALA A 204 -18.24 10.77 0.00
N LYS A 205 -18.27 11.23 1.26
CA LYS A 205 -19.54 11.62 1.89
C LYS A 205 -20.13 12.72 1.01
N GLN A 206 -21.27 12.47 0.38
CA GLN A 206 -22.02 13.55 -0.26
C GLN A 206 -22.31 14.56 0.84
N ALA A 207 -21.64 15.71 0.81
CA ALA A 207 -22.10 16.86 1.56
C ALA A 207 -23.56 17.03 1.13
N SER A 208 -24.50 16.95 2.08
CA SER A 208 -25.92 17.15 1.80
C SER A 208 -26.00 18.42 0.96
N ALA A 209 -26.32 18.26 -0.33
CA ALA A 209 -26.36 19.37 -1.26
C ALA A 209 -27.26 20.42 -0.61
N GLY A 210 -26.66 21.54 -0.20
CA GLY A 210 -27.39 22.63 0.41
C GLY A 210 -28.56 22.94 -0.51
N LYS A 211 -29.79 22.82 0.00
CA LYS A 211 -30.99 23.22 -0.73
C LYS A 211 -30.70 24.56 -1.38
N PRO A 212 -30.82 24.71 -2.71
CA PRO A 212 -30.74 26.03 -3.30
C PRO A 212 -31.83 26.90 -2.64
N PRO A 213 -31.50 28.15 -2.28
CA PRO A 213 -32.47 29.04 -1.64
C PRO A 213 -33.63 29.28 -2.62
N ASN A 214 -34.84 29.26 -2.07
CA ASN A 214 -36.12 29.57 -2.71
C ASN A 214 -35.98 30.51 -3.93
N ALA A 215 -36.26 29.99 -5.12
CA ALA A 215 -36.75 30.80 -6.23
C ALA A 215 -38.28 30.60 -6.31
N ASP A 216 -38.97 31.68 -5.98
CA ASP A 216 -40.40 31.82 -5.85
C ASP A 216 -41.11 31.68 -7.22
N LYS A 217 -42.21 30.93 -7.22
CA LYS A 217 -43.41 31.02 -8.07
C LYS A 217 -43.29 31.63 -9.48
N SER A 218 -43.51 30.78 -10.49
CA SER A 218 -44.45 31.13 -11.59
C SER A 218 -45.24 29.92 -12.08
N ARG A 219 -46.54 30.15 -12.26
CA ARG A 219 -47.65 29.20 -12.43
C ARG A 219 -47.80 28.63 -13.86
N LYS A 220 -48.26 27.37 -13.90
CA LYS A 220 -49.27 26.74 -14.79
C LYS A 220 -49.02 26.64 -16.30
N MET A 221 -48.85 25.39 -16.77
CA MET A 221 -49.69 24.72 -17.80
C MET A 221 -49.31 23.23 -17.85
N LYS A 222 -50.11 22.33 -17.27
CA LYS A 222 -51.19 21.51 -17.88
C LYS A 222 -50.69 20.27 -18.66
N GLU A 223 -50.87 19.12 -17.99
CA GLU A 223 -51.26 17.79 -18.51
C GLU A 223 -50.85 17.40 -19.95
N LYS A 224 -49.88 16.48 -20.04
CA LYS A 224 -50.00 15.15 -20.69
C LYS A 224 -48.61 14.54 -20.89
N ALA A 225 -48.23 13.63 -20.00
CA ALA A 225 -47.21 12.61 -20.25
C ALA A 225 -47.28 11.55 -19.12
N ARG A 226 -48.38 10.80 -19.06
CA ARG A 226 -48.32 9.40 -18.63
C ARG A 226 -47.98 8.61 -19.89
N ASP A 227 -47.08 7.64 -19.76
CA ASP A 227 -46.46 6.82 -20.82
C ASP A 227 -45.15 7.35 -21.43
N SER A 228 -44.13 7.48 -20.58
CA SER A 228 -42.73 7.26 -20.99
C SER A 228 -41.82 6.94 -19.79
N GLN A 229 -42.35 6.24 -18.78
CA GLN A 229 -41.64 5.92 -17.53
C GLN A 229 -41.07 4.49 -17.51
N ALA A 230 -40.71 3.93 -18.67
CA ALA A 230 -40.21 2.56 -18.78
C ALA A 230 -39.02 2.38 -19.76
N ALA A 231 -38.27 3.44 -20.05
CA ALA A 231 -37.10 3.34 -20.93
C ALA A 231 -36.01 4.36 -20.57
N SER A 232 -35.57 4.39 -19.31
CA SER A 232 -34.41 5.20 -18.87
C SER A 232 -33.90 4.73 -17.50
N ALA A 233 -33.52 3.46 -17.41
CA ALA A 233 -32.73 2.96 -16.28
C ALA A 233 -31.89 1.76 -16.74
N VAL A 234 -31.20 1.92 -17.88
CA VAL A 234 -29.87 1.31 -17.97
C VAL A 234 -28.99 2.36 -17.31
N GLU A 235 -28.92 2.34 -15.98
CA GLU A 235 -27.87 3.08 -15.28
C GLU A 235 -26.58 2.59 -15.90
N ASP A 236 -25.92 3.52 -16.59
CA ASP A 236 -24.56 3.33 -17.07
C ASP A 236 -23.75 2.99 -15.83
N ASN A 237 -23.52 1.70 -15.64
CA ASN A 237 -22.96 1.14 -14.42
C ASN A 237 -21.45 1.40 -14.43
N THR A 238 -21.01 2.55 -14.91
CA THR A 238 -19.62 2.94 -15.04
C THR A 238 -19.08 3.30 -13.68
N PHE A 239 -17.98 2.64 -13.28
CA PHE A 239 -17.32 2.94 -12.02
C PHE A 239 -16.69 4.34 -12.13
N ASP A 240 -17.30 5.32 -11.48
CA ASP A 240 -16.85 6.71 -11.50
C ASP A 240 -15.93 6.98 -10.29
N LEU A 241 -14.62 7.01 -10.56
CA LEU A 241 -13.58 7.29 -9.56
C LEU A 241 -13.75 8.67 -8.91
N SER A 242 -14.39 9.64 -9.55
CA SER A 242 -14.57 11.00 -9.00
C SER A 242 -15.46 11.04 -7.75
N GLN A 243 -16.22 9.97 -7.51
CA GLN A 243 -17.08 9.82 -6.35
C GLN A 243 -16.34 9.26 -5.13
N PHE A 244 -15.05 8.99 -5.26
CA PHE A 244 -14.22 8.36 -4.24
C PHE A 244 -13.06 9.27 -3.85
N ILE A 245 -12.62 9.10 -2.61
CA ILE A 245 -11.42 9.71 -2.05
C ILE A 245 -10.44 8.60 -1.68
N PHE A 246 -9.15 8.85 -1.86
CA PHE A 246 -8.11 7.96 -1.33
C PHE A 246 -8.07 8.07 0.19
N TRP A 247 -7.75 6.95 0.84
CA TRP A 247 -7.52 6.94 2.29
C TRP A 247 -6.23 7.65 2.68
N ARG A 248 -5.27 7.69 1.76
CA ARG A 248 -3.97 8.33 1.95
C ARG A 248 -3.60 9.19 0.75
N GLU A 249 -2.97 10.32 1.02
CA GLU A 249 -2.66 11.32 -0.01
C GLU A 249 -1.63 10.80 -1.01
N GLU A 250 -0.60 10.11 -0.54
CA GLU A 250 0.45 9.56 -1.40
C GLU A 250 -0.08 8.47 -2.33
N GLU A 251 -1.10 7.72 -1.92
CA GLU A 251 -1.75 6.74 -2.78
C GLU A 251 -2.45 7.39 -3.97
N GLU A 252 -3.05 8.57 -3.76
CA GLU A 252 -3.62 9.36 -4.84
C GLU A 252 -2.54 9.82 -5.82
N VAL A 253 -1.41 10.33 -5.30
CA VAL A 253 -0.27 10.73 -6.13
C VAL A 253 0.26 9.53 -6.93
N LEU A 254 0.50 8.39 -6.28
CA LEU A 254 0.94 7.15 -6.91
C LEU A 254 -0.02 6.68 -8.00
N PHE A 255 -1.32 6.75 -7.74
CA PHE A 255 -2.35 6.37 -8.70
C PHE A 255 -2.37 7.28 -9.93
N ARG A 256 -2.09 8.58 -9.78
CA ARG A 256 -1.96 9.53 -10.90
C ARG A 256 -0.75 9.20 -11.79
N HIS A 257 0.31 8.63 -11.22
CA HIS A 257 1.55 8.23 -11.93
C HIS A 257 1.54 6.78 -12.46
N ARG A 258 0.46 6.02 -12.27
CA ARG A 258 0.34 4.61 -12.74
C ARG A 258 0.59 4.46 -14.24
N ASP A 259 0.97 3.27 -14.67
CA ASP A 259 1.04 2.92 -16.09
C ASP A 259 -0.38 2.76 -16.68
N GLN A 260 -0.81 3.74 -17.47
CA GLN A 260 -2.14 3.78 -18.07
C GLN A 260 -2.42 2.68 -19.10
N ARG A 261 -1.40 1.93 -19.53
CA ARG A 261 -1.57 0.78 -20.44
C ARG A 261 -1.98 -0.50 -19.68
N ILE A 262 -1.80 -0.50 -18.37
CA ILE A 262 -2.11 -1.60 -17.48
C ILE A 262 -3.47 -1.32 -16.84
N ALA A 263 -4.31 -2.34 -16.74
CA ALA A 263 -5.62 -2.23 -16.15
C ALA A 263 -5.50 -1.83 -14.67
N THR A 264 -6.48 -1.06 -14.20
CA THR A 264 -6.71 -0.88 -12.76
C THR A 264 -7.88 -1.75 -12.36
N TRP A 265 -7.65 -2.58 -11.36
CA TRP A 265 -8.65 -3.48 -10.81
C TRP A 265 -9.12 -2.98 -9.46
N ALA A 266 -10.42 -3.08 -9.21
CA ALA A 266 -11.04 -2.70 -7.97
C ALA A 266 -11.65 -3.94 -7.30
N TYR A 267 -11.40 -4.07 -6.01
CA TYR A 267 -12.02 -5.06 -5.15
C TYR A 267 -12.83 -4.38 -4.07
N ARG A 268 -14.11 -4.76 -3.93
CA ARG A 268 -14.95 -4.27 -2.85
C ARG A 268 -14.71 -5.12 -1.61
N CYS A 269 -14.18 -4.51 -0.56
CA CYS A 269 -13.97 -5.13 0.74
C CYS A 269 -15.30 -5.54 1.41
N ARG A 270 -15.25 -6.46 2.38
CA ARG A 270 -16.41 -6.76 3.25
C ARG A 270 -16.65 -5.63 4.24
N PRO A 271 -17.89 -5.52 4.73
CA PRO A 271 -18.20 -4.75 5.91
C PRO A 271 -17.32 -5.16 7.11
N GLN A 272 -16.78 -4.20 7.84
CA GLN A 272 -16.02 -4.40 9.08
C GLN A 272 -16.93 -4.65 10.28
N TYR A 273 -18.17 -4.17 10.22
CA TYR A 273 -19.18 -4.33 11.26
C TYR A 273 -20.58 -4.48 10.66
N ILE A 274 -21.49 -5.04 11.44
CA ILE A 274 -22.89 -5.27 11.03
C ILE A 274 -23.54 -3.91 10.72
N GLU A 275 -24.25 -3.83 9.59
CA GLU A 275 -24.91 -2.59 9.11
C GLU A 275 -23.96 -1.45 8.71
N GLN A 276 -22.67 -1.72 8.45
CA GLN A 276 -21.78 -0.70 7.90
C GLN A 276 -22.38 -0.08 6.62
N PRO A 277 -22.56 1.26 6.57
CA PRO A 277 -23.10 1.92 5.40
C PRO A 277 -22.29 1.59 4.15
N THR A 278 -22.94 1.33 3.01
CA THR A 278 -22.23 0.96 1.76
C THR A 278 -21.19 2.00 1.32
N GLN A 279 -21.42 3.28 1.61
CA GLN A 279 -20.47 4.36 1.34
C GLN A 279 -19.22 4.33 2.22
N GLU A 280 -19.27 3.61 3.35
CA GLU A 280 -18.15 3.46 4.29
C GLU A 280 -17.32 2.21 4.05
N ILE A 281 -17.82 1.29 3.21
CA ILE A 281 -17.09 0.08 2.84
C ILE A 281 -15.97 0.48 1.87
N PRO A 282 -14.69 0.23 2.21
CA PRO A 282 -13.57 0.58 1.36
C PRO A 282 -13.50 -0.28 0.09
N ILE A 283 -12.79 0.22 -0.90
CA ILE A 283 -12.46 -0.47 -2.14
C ILE A 283 -10.95 -0.47 -2.28
N SER A 284 -10.36 -1.65 -2.47
CA SER A 284 -8.94 -1.80 -2.78
C SER A 284 -8.73 -1.66 -4.29
N LEU A 285 -7.78 -0.82 -4.69
CA LEU A 285 -7.35 -0.64 -6.07
C LEU A 285 -6.00 -1.33 -6.29
N LEU A 286 -5.93 -2.25 -7.24
CA LEU A 286 -4.69 -2.84 -7.72
C LEU A 286 -4.27 -2.17 -9.04
N PHE A 287 -3.08 -1.57 -9.06
CA PHE A 287 -2.50 -0.94 -10.24
C PHE A 287 -0.98 -1.09 -10.27
N ILE A 288 -0.36 -0.78 -11.41
CA ILE A 288 1.08 -0.86 -11.61
C ILE A 288 1.66 0.55 -11.82
N ILE A 289 2.84 0.79 -11.24
CA ILE A 289 3.67 1.96 -11.52
C ILE A 289 5.05 1.51 -11.99
N LYS A 290 5.62 2.21 -12.97
CA LYS A 290 6.99 1.95 -13.44
C LYS A 290 8.01 2.61 -12.50
N PRO A 291 9.28 2.15 -12.48
CA PRO A 291 10.31 2.73 -11.61
C PRO A 291 10.49 4.24 -11.83
N GLU A 292 10.55 4.69 -13.08
CA GLU A 292 10.67 6.13 -13.39
C GLU A 292 9.46 6.96 -12.96
N SER A 293 8.26 6.39 -13.08
CA SER A 293 7.03 7.03 -12.60
C SER A 293 6.97 7.05 -11.08
N MET A 294 7.46 5.98 -10.42
CA MET A 294 7.54 5.89 -8.97
C MET A 294 8.43 7.00 -8.41
N LYS A 295 9.62 7.21 -8.98
CA LYS A 295 10.51 8.32 -8.60
C LYS A 295 9.82 9.68 -8.72
N LYS A 296 9.12 9.91 -9.84
CA LYS A 296 8.37 11.17 -10.05
C LYS A 296 7.24 11.35 -9.03
N ALA A 297 6.53 10.28 -8.69
CA ALA A 297 5.48 10.30 -7.68
C ALA A 297 6.07 10.65 -6.30
N VAL A 298 7.17 10.01 -5.90
CA VAL A 298 7.86 10.28 -4.64
C VAL A 298 8.32 11.75 -4.56
N GLU A 299 8.90 12.29 -5.63
CA GLU A 299 9.28 13.71 -5.69
C GLU A 299 8.09 14.67 -5.58
N GLU A 300 6.91 14.27 -6.08
CA GLU A 300 5.69 15.05 -5.92
C GLU A 300 5.16 14.98 -4.47
N ILE A 301 5.14 13.79 -3.86
CA ILE A 301 4.78 13.59 -2.45
C ILE A 301 5.69 14.42 -1.54
N LYS A 302 7.00 14.45 -1.83
CA LYS A 302 7.99 15.25 -1.11
C LYS A 302 7.72 16.75 -1.16
N LYS A 303 7.22 17.25 -2.30
CA LYS A 303 6.80 18.65 -2.43
C LYS A 303 5.54 18.93 -1.60
N HIS A 304 4.60 18.01 -1.56
CA HIS A 304 3.39 18.16 -0.75
C HIS A 304 3.72 18.16 0.75
N ALA A 305 4.61 17.27 1.19
CA ALA A 305 5.11 17.24 2.56
C ALA A 305 5.71 18.60 2.98
N SER A 306 6.59 19.16 2.14
CA SER A 306 7.29 20.42 2.42
C SER A 306 6.46 21.70 2.27
N THR A 307 5.30 21.68 1.59
CA THR A 307 4.49 22.88 1.33
C THR A 307 3.46 23.21 2.40
N LEU A 308 3.33 22.39 3.45
CA LEU A 308 2.37 22.62 4.54
C LEU A 308 2.87 23.56 5.65
N ALA A 309 4.11 24.07 5.58
CA ALA A 309 4.69 24.95 6.59
C ALA A 309 4.98 26.36 6.05
N ASP A 310 3.95 27.20 5.96
CA ASP A 310 4.13 28.66 5.81
C ASP A 310 4.31 29.30 7.20
N ILE A 311 5.55 29.65 7.56
CA ILE A 311 5.82 30.46 8.75
C ILE A 311 5.52 31.92 8.40
N VAL A 312 4.34 32.39 8.79
CA VAL A 312 3.99 33.81 8.72
C VAL A 312 4.52 34.49 9.99
N HIS A 313 5.56 35.31 9.84
CA HIS A 313 6.01 36.21 10.91
C HIS A 313 5.06 37.42 10.97
N PHE A 314 4.51 37.70 12.15
CA PHE A 314 3.84 38.97 12.46
C PHE A 314 4.82 39.93 13.13
#